data_AF-A0AA47MJB5-F1
#
_entry.id   AF-A0AA47MJB5-F1
#
_cell.length_a   1.000
_cell.length_b   1.000
_cell.length_c   1.000
_cell.angle_alpha   90.00
_cell.angle_beta   90.00
_cell.angle_gamma   90.00
#
_symmetry.space_group_name_H-M   'P 1'
#
loop_
_entity.id
_entity.type
_entity.pdbx_description
1 polymer ?
#
loop_
_entity_poly.entity_id
_entity_poly.type
_entity_poly.pdbx_seq_one_letter_code
_entity_poly.pdbx_strand_id
1 'polypeptide(L)'
;MFTFFSAKSVEELVDDVRRACGLRGNFRIQYQDKDFGDTFVNLTSTGDLEDLCTIKVIPLPDEDAAPAQTQTAVNVSLSSDEAFSISGETDDTLILSSSSSSSSRTEQWPKEFPIPSFSYDTEVQLERGNAAFKANGTRLTVNPRMKSDILEKVSDLIYKYKAYPKSYHFCEVSEALIKKHPCLAEPGSWNGCYGWTQRLKTRMGNLRTQLKGLDALSLLSIL
;
A
#
# COMPACT_ATOMS: atom_id res chain seq x y z
N MET A 1 1.43 31.22 -6.22
CA MET A 1 1.59 30.53 -4.93
C MET A 1 0.44 31.00 -4.06
N PHE A 2 -0.58 30.18 -3.85
CA PHE A 2 -1.76 30.56 -3.08
C PHE A 2 -1.73 29.82 -1.75
N THR A 3 -1.82 30.56 -0.65
CA THR A 3 -1.92 30.02 0.70
C THR A 3 -3.39 29.88 1.05
N PHE A 4 -3.92 28.65 1.07
CA PHE A 4 -5.30 28.38 1.47
C PHE A 4 -5.35 28.19 2.99
N PHE A 5 -6.05 29.07 3.69
CA PHE A 5 -6.28 28.90 5.12
C PHE A 5 -7.49 27.99 5.36
N SER A 6 -7.23 26.82 5.95
CA SER A 6 -8.19 26.03 6.73
C SER A 6 -9.58 25.80 6.09
N ALA A 7 -9.63 25.18 4.92
CA ALA A 7 -10.89 24.61 4.43
C ALA A 7 -11.34 23.47 5.35
N LYS A 8 -12.60 23.50 5.79
CA LYS A 8 -13.17 22.51 6.72
C LYS A 8 -13.57 21.23 6.00
N SER A 9 -13.77 21.28 4.69
CA SER A 9 -14.03 20.12 3.83
C SER A 9 -13.40 20.27 2.44
N VAL A 10 -13.32 19.16 1.70
CA VAL A 10 -12.72 19.13 0.36
C VAL A 10 -13.55 19.93 -0.63
N GLU A 11 -14.87 19.94 -0.47
CA GLU A 11 -15.82 20.69 -1.30
C GLU A 11 -15.62 22.20 -1.14
N GLU A 12 -15.46 22.67 0.11
CA GLU A 12 -15.17 24.08 0.40
C GLU A 12 -13.84 24.51 -0.25
N LEU A 13 -12.81 23.65 -0.18
CA LEU A 13 -11.54 23.92 -0.84
C LEU A 13 -11.66 23.97 -2.37
N VAL A 14 -12.47 23.08 -2.96
CA VAL A 14 -12.75 23.10 -4.40
C VAL A 14 -13.42 24.41 -4.80
N ASP A 15 -14.41 24.88 -4.04
CA ASP A 15 -15.08 26.16 -4.28
C ASP A 15 -14.14 27.36 -4.13
N ASP A 16 -13.26 27.33 -3.15
CA ASP A 16 -12.24 28.36 -2.93
C ASP A 16 -11.23 28.42 -4.08
N VAL A 17 -10.73 27.26 -4.53
CA VAL A 17 -9.84 27.17 -5.70
C VAL A 17 -10.56 27.63 -6.96
N ARG A 18 -11.83 27.26 -7.14
CA ARG A 18 -12.65 27.69 -8.27
C ARG A 18 -12.79 29.20 -8.30
N ARG A 19 -13.09 29.82 -7.15
CA ARG A 19 -13.27 31.26 -6.99
C ARG A 19 -11.95 32.03 -7.16
N ALA A 20 -10.87 31.55 -6.55
CA ALA A 20 -9.56 32.22 -6.58
C ALA A 20 -8.90 32.16 -7.96
N CYS A 21 -9.05 31.04 -8.68
CA CYS A 21 -8.41 30.81 -9.97
C CYS A 21 -9.33 31.07 -11.17
N GLY A 22 -10.61 31.41 -10.95
CA GLY A 22 -11.58 31.68 -12.02
C GLY A 22 -11.87 30.47 -12.92
N LEU A 23 -11.75 29.25 -12.39
CA LEU A 23 -11.91 28.01 -13.16
C LEU A 23 -13.38 27.74 -13.47
N ARG A 24 -13.66 27.25 -14.68
CA ARG A 24 -14.99 26.78 -15.11
C ARG A 24 -14.93 25.27 -15.37
N GLY A 25 -15.99 24.55 -15.00
CA GLY A 25 -16.10 23.10 -15.16
C GLY A 25 -15.64 22.29 -13.95
N ASN A 26 -15.78 20.97 -14.05
CA ASN A 26 -15.35 20.06 -13.00
C ASN A 26 -13.84 19.85 -13.02
N PHE A 27 -13.23 19.78 -11.84
CA PHE A 27 -11.81 19.52 -11.70
C PHE A 27 -11.55 18.75 -10.41
N ARG A 28 -10.45 18.01 -10.39
CA ARG A 28 -9.95 17.35 -9.19
C ARG A 28 -8.72 18.04 -8.66
N ILE A 29 -8.58 18.07 -7.34
CA ILE A 29 -7.42 18.60 -6.64
C ILE A 29 -6.50 17.45 -6.25
N GLN A 30 -5.21 17.64 -6.47
CA GLN A 30 -4.16 16.78 -5.94
C GLN A 30 -3.26 17.59 -5.01
N TYR A 31 -2.74 16.98 -3.95
CA TYR A 31 -1.75 17.59 -3.08
C TYR A 31 -0.41 16.88 -3.23
N GLN A 32 0.68 17.60 -2.95
CA GLN A 32 2.00 17.01 -2.87
C GLN A 32 2.16 16.31 -1.52
N ASP A 33 2.14 14.99 -1.55
CA ASP A 33 2.26 14.19 -0.34
C ASP A 33 3.73 13.84 -0.08
N LYS A 34 4.26 14.38 1.02
CA LYS A 34 5.65 14.19 1.48
C LYS A 34 5.90 12.74 1.91
N ASP A 35 4.86 12.03 2.34
CA ASP A 35 4.93 10.61 2.68
C ASP A 35 4.92 9.72 1.43
N PHE A 36 4.42 10.23 0.29
CA PHE A 36 4.52 9.58 -1.02
C PHE A 36 5.71 10.05 -1.86
N GLY A 37 6.77 10.57 -1.23
CA GLY A 37 7.99 10.98 -1.93
C GLY A 37 7.73 12.12 -2.90
N ASP A 38 6.98 13.13 -2.46
CA ASP A 38 6.65 14.33 -3.23
C ASP A 38 5.80 14.08 -4.49
N THR A 39 5.08 12.95 -4.53
CA THR A 39 4.18 12.63 -5.64
C THR A 39 2.83 13.33 -5.45
N PHE A 40 2.24 13.83 -6.54
CA PHE A 40 0.88 14.38 -6.51
C PHE A 40 -0.16 13.26 -6.39
N VAL A 41 -0.96 13.29 -5.32
CA VAL A 41 -2.02 12.32 -5.02
C VAL A 41 -3.37 13.01 -4.90
N ASN A 42 -4.47 12.29 -5.15
CA ASN A 42 -5.81 12.87 -5.08
C ASN A 42 -6.15 13.25 -3.64
N LEU A 43 -6.71 14.45 -3.48
CA LEU A 43 -7.18 14.90 -2.19
C LEU A 43 -8.54 14.26 -1.87
N THR A 44 -8.59 13.45 -0.83
CA THR A 44 -9.82 12.80 -0.32
C THR A 44 -10.26 13.36 1.04
N SER A 45 -9.39 14.06 1.75
CA SER A 45 -9.66 14.70 3.04
C SER A 45 -8.79 15.94 3.21
N THR A 46 -9.33 17.02 3.78
CA THR A 46 -8.55 18.24 4.09
C THR A 46 -7.57 18.04 5.24
N GLY A 47 -7.70 16.96 6.02
CA GLY A 47 -6.76 16.61 7.09
C GLY A 47 -5.38 16.15 6.60
N ASP A 48 -5.24 15.91 5.30
CA ASP A 48 -3.99 15.47 4.68
C ASP A 48 -3.18 16.65 4.09
N LEU A 49 -3.73 17.87 4.19
CA LEU A 49 -3.06 19.10 3.76
C LEU A 49 -2.25 19.70 4.91
N GLU A 50 -0.95 19.87 4.71
CA GLU A 50 -0.13 20.72 5.57
C GLU A 50 -0.33 22.21 5.24
N ASP A 51 -0.08 23.08 6.22
CA ASP A 51 -0.07 24.53 6.00
C ASP A 51 0.97 24.88 4.91
N LEU A 52 0.57 25.73 3.96
CA LEU A 52 1.36 26.11 2.77
C LEU A 52 1.68 24.97 1.77
N CYS A 53 0.90 23.87 1.74
CA CYS A 53 1.12 22.80 0.75
C CYS A 53 0.85 23.23 -0.71
N THR A 54 1.53 22.58 -1.66
CA THR A 54 1.31 22.81 -3.09
C THR A 54 0.20 21.88 -3.60
N ILE A 55 -0.83 22.47 -4.18
CA ILE A 55 -1.93 21.74 -4.83
C ILE A 55 -1.83 21.82 -6.36
N LYS A 56 -2.18 20.74 -7.03
CA LYS A 56 -2.26 20.60 -8.48
C LYS A 56 -3.72 20.39 -8.89
N VAL A 57 -4.21 21.24 -9.78
CA VAL A 57 -5.57 21.15 -10.32
C VAL A 57 -5.56 20.40 -11.65
N ILE A 58 -6.39 19.38 -11.78
CA ILE A 58 -6.56 18.60 -13.00
C ILE A 58 -8.00 18.79 -13.49
N PRO A 59 -8.21 19.44 -14.65
CA PRO A 59 -9.54 19.54 -15.27
C PRO A 59 -10.10 18.15 -15.61
N LEU A 60 -11.40 17.97 -15.38
CA LEU A 60 -12.14 16.79 -15.82
C LEU A 60 -13.02 17.19 -17.01
N PRO A 61 -13.21 16.31 -18.01
CA PRO A 61 -14.17 16.57 -19.08
C PRO A 61 -15.58 16.65 -18.49
N ASP A 62 -16.35 17.67 -18.86
CA ASP A 62 -17.76 17.80 -18.48
C ASP A 62 -18.57 16.77 -19.30
N GLU A 63 -19.25 15.84 -18.63
CA GLU A 63 -20.08 14.78 -19.24
C GLU A 63 -21.39 15.31 -19.86
N ASP A 64 -21.49 16.61 -20.17
CA ASP A 64 -22.66 17.24 -20.78
C ASP A 64 -22.37 17.85 -22.16
N ALA A 65 -21.30 17.41 -22.81
CA ALA A 65 -21.02 17.70 -24.22
C ALA A 65 -21.02 16.41 -25.05
N ALA A 66 -22.10 16.20 -25.80
CA ALA A 66 -22.19 15.15 -26.82
C ALA A 66 -20.99 15.21 -27.80
N PRO A 67 -20.54 14.05 -28.32
CA PRO A 67 -19.23 13.92 -28.94
C PRO A 67 -19.25 14.30 -30.43
N ALA A 68 -18.26 15.08 -30.87
CA ALA A 68 -17.89 15.12 -32.27
C ALA A 68 -17.00 13.92 -32.60
N GLN A 69 -17.55 13.06 -33.45
CA GLN A 69 -17.03 11.82 -33.98
C GLN A 69 -15.67 11.98 -34.67
N THR A 70 -14.82 10.95 -34.56
CA THR A 70 -14.20 10.29 -35.73
C THR A 70 -13.69 8.89 -35.35
N GLN A 71 -14.39 7.88 -35.90
CA GLN A 71 -13.93 6.63 -36.55
C GLN A 71 -12.63 5.98 -35.99
N THR A 72 -12.58 4.68 -35.67
CA THR A 72 -12.81 3.57 -36.60
C THR A 72 -12.73 2.22 -35.86
N ALA A 73 -13.36 1.19 -36.46
CA ALA A 73 -13.11 -0.26 -36.29
C ALA A 73 -13.97 -1.07 -35.29
N VAL A 74 -15.14 -1.48 -35.80
CA VAL A 74 -15.67 -2.87 -35.82
C VAL A 74 -14.78 -3.98 -35.19
N ASN A 75 -15.30 -4.71 -34.20
CA ASN A 75 -16.01 -5.98 -34.45
C ASN A 75 -16.60 -6.57 -33.16
N VAL A 76 -17.85 -6.99 -33.29
CA VAL A 76 -18.66 -7.76 -32.35
C VAL A 76 -18.16 -9.21 -32.30
N SER A 77 -18.00 -9.75 -31.08
CA SER A 77 -18.22 -11.18 -30.83
C SER A 77 -18.72 -11.37 -29.40
N LEU A 78 -19.93 -11.91 -29.35
CA LEU A 78 -20.80 -12.12 -28.21
C LEU A 78 -20.78 -13.61 -27.89
N SER A 79 -20.53 -14.00 -26.64
CA SER A 79 -20.94 -15.32 -26.13
C SER A 79 -20.86 -15.41 -24.61
N SER A 80 -22.00 -15.83 -24.06
CA SER A 80 -22.21 -16.69 -22.89
C SER A 80 -22.48 -16.04 -21.54
N ASP A 81 -23.75 -15.74 -21.33
CA ASP A 81 -24.41 -15.76 -20.02
C ASP A 81 -24.62 -17.22 -19.59
N GLU A 82 -24.12 -17.60 -18.42
CA GLU A 82 -24.56 -18.80 -17.69
C GLU A 82 -24.95 -18.37 -16.28
N ALA A 83 -26.27 -18.35 -16.06
CA ALA A 83 -26.89 -18.06 -14.78
C ALA A 83 -26.75 -19.26 -13.83
N PHE A 84 -26.22 -19.04 -12.63
CA PHE A 84 -26.42 -19.95 -11.51
C PHE A 84 -26.90 -19.17 -10.29
N SER A 85 -28.22 -19.27 -10.07
CA SER A 85 -28.85 -18.96 -8.79
C SER A 85 -28.73 -20.18 -7.89
N ILE A 86 -28.16 -20.02 -6.70
CA ILE A 86 -28.39 -20.93 -5.58
C ILE A 86 -28.71 -20.07 -4.35
N SER A 87 -29.99 -20.06 -4.01
CA SER A 87 -30.50 -19.73 -2.68
C SER A 87 -30.18 -20.88 -1.72
N GLY A 88 -29.59 -20.56 -0.58
CA GLY A 88 -29.35 -21.50 0.53
C GLY A 88 -29.44 -20.75 1.85
N GLU A 89 -30.32 -21.24 2.71
CA GLU A 89 -30.82 -20.67 3.94
C GLU A 89 -29.86 -20.80 5.15
N THR A 90 -30.03 -19.90 6.12
CA THR A 90 -29.99 -20.07 7.60
C THR A 90 -28.75 -20.72 8.25
N ASP A 91 -28.05 -19.99 9.14
CA ASP A 91 -28.17 -20.16 10.61
C ASP A 91 -27.27 -19.20 11.40
N ASP A 92 -27.73 -18.89 12.60
CA ASP A 92 -27.21 -17.97 13.60
C ASP A 92 -25.79 -18.32 14.10
N THR A 93 -24.90 -17.33 14.19
CA THR A 93 -23.81 -17.35 15.19
C THR A 93 -23.35 -15.94 15.59
N LEU A 94 -23.64 -15.62 16.86
CA LEU A 94 -22.80 -14.87 17.79
C LEU A 94 -22.15 -13.58 17.25
N ILE A 95 -22.84 -12.45 17.45
CA ILE A 95 -22.24 -11.11 17.40
C ILE A 95 -21.24 -10.99 18.56
N LEU A 96 -20.00 -11.39 18.30
CA LEU A 96 -18.84 -10.95 19.09
C LEU A 96 -18.65 -9.47 18.81
N SER A 97 -19.26 -8.65 19.66
CA SER A 97 -18.87 -7.27 19.83
C SER A 97 -17.39 -7.23 20.25
N SER A 98 -16.53 -6.91 19.29
CA SER A 98 -15.25 -6.26 19.54
C SER A 98 -15.03 -5.26 18.43
N SER A 99 -15.69 -4.12 18.59
CA SER A 99 -15.30 -2.86 17.98
C SER A 99 -13.87 -2.53 18.44
N SER A 100 -12.86 -3.05 17.76
CA SER A 100 -11.60 -2.33 17.64
C SER A 100 -11.79 -1.36 16.49
N SER A 101 -12.36 -0.21 16.85
CA SER A 101 -12.47 0.98 16.03
C SER A 101 -11.22 1.11 15.16
N SER A 102 -11.43 1.14 13.85
CA SER A 102 -10.47 1.57 12.84
C SER A 102 -10.11 3.02 13.10
N SER A 103 -9.31 3.25 14.15
CA SER A 103 -8.71 4.53 14.46
C SER A 103 -7.40 4.57 13.69
N SER A 104 -7.40 5.47 12.71
CA SER A 104 -6.36 5.67 11.72
C SER A 104 -4.96 5.82 12.33
N ARG A 105 -3.95 5.44 11.54
CA ARG A 105 -2.56 5.94 11.51
C ARG A 105 -1.55 5.18 12.40
N THR A 106 -0.81 4.28 11.75
CA THR A 106 0.63 4.01 11.97
C THR A 106 1.13 4.03 13.41
N GLU A 107 1.36 2.84 13.98
CA GLU A 107 2.07 2.70 15.26
C GLU A 107 3.46 3.38 15.17
N GLN A 108 3.93 3.97 16.28
CA GLN A 108 5.28 4.56 16.30
C GLN A 108 6.33 3.52 15.93
N TRP A 109 7.33 3.94 15.15
CA TRP A 109 8.41 3.05 14.75
C TRP A 109 9.17 2.55 15.98
N PRO A 110 9.33 1.23 16.14
CA PRO A 110 9.96 0.67 17.32
C PRO A 110 11.47 0.97 17.33
N LYS A 111 12.04 1.09 18.54
CA LYS A 111 13.51 1.23 18.71
C LYS A 111 14.27 0.00 18.22
N GLU A 112 13.70 -1.18 18.44
CA GLU A 112 14.15 -2.43 17.86
C GLU A 112 12.98 -3.06 17.12
N PHE A 113 13.13 -3.26 15.81
CA PHE A 113 12.05 -3.80 14.99
C PHE A 113 11.77 -5.28 15.35
N PRO A 114 10.54 -5.63 15.80
CA PRO A 114 10.22 -7.00 16.12
C PRO A 114 10.03 -7.82 14.84
N ILE A 115 10.61 -9.02 14.79
CA ILE A 115 10.40 -9.93 13.66
C ILE A 115 9.18 -10.81 13.93
N PRO A 116 8.17 -10.81 13.04
CA PRO A 116 6.94 -11.57 13.21
C PRO A 116 7.22 -13.08 13.24
N SER A 117 6.23 -13.86 13.67
CA SER A 117 6.23 -15.31 13.46
C SER A 117 5.84 -15.63 12.02
N PHE A 118 6.50 -16.61 11.43
CA PHE A 118 6.22 -17.10 10.09
C PHE A 118 5.32 -18.34 10.13
N SER A 119 4.99 -18.90 8.97
CA SER A 119 4.30 -20.18 8.90
C SER A 119 5.13 -21.28 9.58
N TYR A 120 4.45 -22.33 10.06
CA TYR A 120 5.08 -23.46 10.75
C TYR A 120 6.25 -24.05 9.95
N ASP A 121 6.04 -24.32 8.66
CA ASP A 121 7.07 -24.88 7.78
C ASP A 121 8.29 -23.96 7.64
N THR A 122 8.06 -22.64 7.54
CA THR A 122 9.14 -21.64 7.49
C THR A 122 9.92 -21.62 8.80
N GLU A 123 9.25 -21.60 9.95
CA GLU A 123 9.91 -21.56 11.27
C GLU A 123 10.77 -22.81 11.49
N VAL A 124 10.28 -24.01 11.15
CA VAL A 124 11.06 -25.25 11.24
C VAL A 124 12.33 -25.19 10.37
N GLN A 125 12.24 -24.64 9.16
CA GLN A 125 13.40 -24.48 8.28
C GLN A 125 14.38 -23.44 8.81
N LEU A 126 13.89 -22.32 9.35
CA LEU A 126 14.71 -21.28 9.95
C LEU A 126 15.44 -21.80 11.20
N GLU A 127 14.77 -22.58 12.05
CA GLU A 127 15.37 -23.19 13.23
C GLU A 127 16.49 -24.16 12.83
N ARG A 128 16.20 -25.09 11.91
CA ARG A 128 17.20 -26.03 11.38
C ARG A 128 18.38 -25.29 10.73
N GLY A 129 18.09 -24.27 9.94
CA GLY A 129 19.10 -23.44 9.28
C GLY A 129 19.97 -22.67 10.29
N ASN A 130 19.36 -22.10 11.33
CA ASN A 130 20.07 -21.42 12.40
C ASN A 130 20.96 -22.37 13.21
N ALA A 131 20.50 -23.60 13.47
CA ALA A 131 21.30 -24.61 14.13
C ALA A 131 22.53 -25.00 13.28
N ALA A 132 22.35 -25.22 11.97
CA ALA A 132 23.45 -25.48 11.05
C ALA A 132 24.43 -24.30 10.97
N PHE A 133 23.93 -23.07 10.87
CA PHE A 133 24.75 -21.86 10.86
C PHE A 133 25.60 -21.73 12.13
N LYS A 134 25.03 -22.02 13.32
CA LYS A 134 25.77 -22.03 14.58
C LYS A 134 26.82 -23.13 14.65
N ALA A 135 26.53 -24.31 14.08
CA ALA A 135 27.43 -25.46 14.15
C ALA A 135 28.65 -25.33 13.22
N ASN A 136 28.46 -24.83 12.00
CA ASN A 136 29.52 -24.82 10.99
C ASN A 136 29.48 -23.62 10.00
N GLY A 137 28.67 -22.60 10.29
CA GLY A 137 28.54 -21.41 9.43
C GLY A 137 27.74 -21.65 8.14
N THR A 138 27.10 -22.81 7.98
CA THR A 138 26.29 -23.11 6.79
C THR A 138 25.08 -22.21 6.73
N ARG A 139 24.93 -21.48 5.62
CA ARG A 139 23.78 -20.63 5.33
C ARG A 139 22.63 -21.45 4.76
N LEU A 140 21.41 -21.01 5.03
CA LEU A 140 20.19 -21.65 4.54
C LEU A 140 19.92 -21.24 3.09
N THR A 141 19.71 -22.21 2.22
CA THR A 141 19.16 -21.96 0.88
C THR A 141 17.66 -21.66 1.00
N VAL A 142 17.30 -20.40 0.78
CA VAL A 142 15.92 -19.94 0.93
C VAL A 142 15.07 -20.36 -0.27
N ASN A 143 14.11 -21.26 -0.06
CA ASN A 143 13.17 -21.66 -1.10
C ASN A 143 12.13 -20.55 -1.41
N PRO A 144 11.48 -20.56 -2.60
CA PRO A 144 10.54 -19.51 -2.99
C PRO A 144 9.32 -19.34 -2.07
N ARG A 145 8.77 -20.45 -1.54
CA ARG A 145 7.59 -20.42 -0.66
C ARG A 145 7.92 -19.72 0.66
N MET A 146 9.02 -20.13 1.30
CA MET A 146 9.52 -19.54 2.53
C MET A 146 9.88 -18.07 2.34
N LYS A 147 10.53 -17.73 1.22
CA LYS A 147 10.83 -16.35 0.87
C LYS A 147 9.56 -15.50 0.80
N SER A 148 8.50 -16.00 0.16
CA SER A 148 7.23 -15.28 0.05
C SER A 148 6.60 -15.05 1.43
N ASP A 149 6.53 -16.09 2.26
CA ASP A 149 5.97 -16.04 3.61
C ASP A 149 6.70 -15.02 4.49
N ILE A 150 8.05 -15.04 4.48
CA ILE A 150 8.86 -14.06 5.21
C ILE A 150 8.57 -12.64 4.73
N LEU A 151 8.59 -12.41 3.41
CA LEU A 151 8.38 -11.08 2.85
C LEU A 151 6.97 -10.56 3.12
N GLU A 152 5.95 -11.41 3.07
CA GLU A 152 4.57 -11.07 3.36
C GLU A 152 4.40 -10.66 4.82
N LYS A 153 4.75 -11.53 5.77
CA LYS A 153 4.61 -11.26 7.20
C LYS A 153 5.39 -10.02 7.64
N VAL A 154 6.62 -9.85 7.13
CA VAL A 154 7.45 -8.68 7.45
C VAL A 154 6.86 -7.42 6.82
N SER A 155 6.42 -7.46 5.56
CA SER A 155 5.80 -6.30 4.91
C SER A 155 4.50 -5.87 5.57
N ASP A 156 3.65 -6.81 6.01
CA ASP A 156 2.42 -6.50 6.74
C ASP A 156 2.72 -5.77 8.05
N LEU A 157 3.73 -6.25 8.78
CA LEU A 157 4.16 -5.61 10.02
C LEU A 157 4.79 -4.23 9.77
N ILE A 158 5.62 -4.08 8.72
CA ILE A 158 6.13 -2.77 8.31
C ILE A 158 4.95 -1.84 8.02
N TYR A 159 3.97 -2.27 7.23
CA TYR A 159 2.81 -1.48 6.84
C TYR A 159 1.98 -1.04 8.06
N LYS A 160 1.85 -1.90 9.08
CA LYS A 160 1.20 -1.59 10.36
C LYS A 160 1.87 -0.41 11.10
N TYR A 161 3.20 -0.34 11.06
CA TYR A 161 3.96 0.80 11.63
C TYR A 161 3.99 2.00 10.70
N LYS A 162 4.24 1.77 9.41
CA LYS A 162 4.37 2.80 8.38
C LYS A 162 3.91 2.26 7.04
N ALA A 163 2.86 2.86 6.48
CA ALA A 163 2.46 2.62 5.11
C ALA A 163 3.56 3.02 4.10
N TYR A 164 4.37 4.02 4.45
CA TYR A 164 5.44 4.58 3.61
C TYR A 164 6.80 4.60 4.33
N PRO A 165 7.46 3.45 4.47
CA PRO A 165 8.79 3.37 5.08
C PRO A 165 9.87 4.00 4.17
N LYS A 166 10.77 4.79 4.77
CA LYS A 166 11.98 5.33 4.13
C LYS A 166 13.06 4.26 3.95
N SER A 167 14.08 4.53 3.13
CA SER A 167 15.15 3.57 2.84
C SER A 167 15.83 3.00 4.09
N TYR A 168 16.04 3.81 5.13
CA TYR A 168 16.72 3.37 6.35
C TYR A 168 15.89 2.37 7.17
N HIS A 169 14.55 2.50 7.16
CA HIS A 169 13.66 1.54 7.82
C HIS A 169 13.82 0.12 7.26
N PHE A 170 13.99 0.00 5.95
CA PHE A 170 14.26 -1.31 5.34
C PHE A 170 15.60 -1.91 5.76
N CYS A 171 16.61 -1.08 6.01
CA CYS A 171 17.89 -1.53 6.55
C CYS A 171 17.73 -2.01 8.00
N GLU A 172 17.03 -1.26 8.85
CA GLU A 172 16.77 -1.65 10.25
C GLU A 172 16.02 -2.99 10.33
N VAL A 173 14.98 -3.16 9.50
CA VAL A 173 14.19 -4.39 9.46
C VAL A 173 15.02 -5.57 8.98
N SER A 174 15.83 -5.39 7.92
CA SER A 174 16.65 -6.47 7.39
C SER A 174 17.79 -6.85 8.36
N GLU A 175 18.37 -5.89 9.07
CA GLU A 175 19.33 -6.15 10.14
C GLU A 175 18.70 -6.91 11.29
N ALA A 176 17.50 -6.52 11.74
CA ALA A 176 16.75 -7.26 12.75
C ALA A 176 16.42 -8.69 12.29
N LEU A 177 16.06 -8.87 11.00
CA LEU A 177 15.77 -10.17 10.41
C LEU A 177 17.01 -11.08 10.44
N ILE A 178 18.17 -10.57 10.01
CA ILE A 178 19.43 -11.32 10.02
C ILE A 178 19.91 -11.57 11.45
N LYS A 179 19.72 -10.63 12.37
CA LYS A 179 20.06 -10.79 13.79
C LYS A 179 19.28 -11.95 14.42
N LYS A 180 17.98 -12.07 14.13
CA LYS A 180 17.14 -13.18 14.62
C LYS A 180 17.40 -14.49 13.87
N HIS A 181 17.64 -14.42 12.56
CA HIS A 181 17.90 -15.58 11.70
C HIS A 181 19.21 -15.45 10.91
N PRO A 182 20.38 -15.65 11.57
CA PRO A 182 21.68 -15.52 10.91
C PRO A 182 21.86 -16.44 9.70
N CYS A 183 21.12 -17.55 9.63
CA CYS A 183 21.15 -18.47 8.51
C CYS A 183 20.66 -17.84 7.18
N LEU A 184 19.93 -16.73 7.24
CA LEU A 184 19.43 -15.97 6.08
C LEU A 184 20.44 -14.98 5.50
N ALA A 185 21.58 -14.77 6.16
CA ALA A 185 22.58 -13.78 5.74
C ALA A 185 23.17 -14.15 4.37
N GLU A 186 23.23 -13.19 3.44
CA GLU A 186 23.75 -13.43 2.10
C GLU A 186 25.26 -13.19 1.98
N PRO A 187 25.98 -14.00 1.17
CA PRO A 187 27.38 -13.75 0.88
C PRO A 187 27.56 -12.45 0.09
N GLY A 188 28.67 -11.75 0.33
CA GLY A 188 29.07 -10.57 -0.46
C GLY A 188 28.53 -9.21 0.02
N SER A 189 27.70 -9.18 1.06
CA SER A 189 27.30 -7.95 1.75
C SER A 189 27.98 -7.85 3.13
N TRP A 190 28.47 -6.67 3.51
CA TRP A 190 29.16 -6.43 4.79
C TRP A 190 28.38 -6.95 6.01
N ASN A 191 27.06 -6.74 6.04
CA ASN A 191 26.16 -7.18 7.11
C ASN A 191 25.22 -8.33 6.68
N GLY A 192 25.40 -8.88 5.46
CA GLY A 192 24.55 -9.97 4.93
C GLY A 192 23.07 -9.62 4.70
N CYS A 193 22.62 -8.38 4.93
CA CYS A 193 21.20 -8.02 4.88
C CYS A 193 20.76 -7.29 3.59
N TYR A 194 21.71 -6.85 2.74
CA TYR A 194 21.43 -6.00 1.58
C TYR A 194 20.35 -6.57 0.65
N GLY A 195 20.44 -7.84 0.24
CA GLY A 195 19.42 -8.41 -0.66
C GLY A 195 18.04 -8.54 -0.01
N TRP A 196 17.96 -8.72 1.31
CA TRP A 196 16.70 -8.63 2.05
C TRP A 196 16.12 -7.22 2.05
N THR A 197 16.96 -6.20 2.26
CA THR A 197 16.56 -4.79 2.12
C THR A 197 15.95 -4.53 0.74
N GLN A 198 16.59 -5.00 -0.33
CA GLN A 198 16.07 -4.80 -1.69
C GLN A 198 14.74 -5.52 -1.92
N ARG A 199 14.62 -6.77 -1.45
CA ARG A 199 13.37 -7.53 -1.60
C ARG A 199 12.21 -6.90 -0.84
N LEU A 200 12.45 -6.38 0.36
CA LEU A 200 11.44 -5.67 1.13
C LEU A 200 11.01 -4.36 0.45
N LYS A 201 11.96 -3.60 -0.11
CA LYS A 201 11.66 -2.41 -0.93
C LYS A 201 10.76 -2.75 -2.11
N THR A 202 11.12 -3.80 -2.87
CA THR A 202 10.31 -4.26 -4.00
C THR A 202 8.93 -4.73 -3.54
N ARG A 203 8.84 -5.52 -2.45
CA ARG A 203 7.57 -6.04 -1.92
C ARG A 203 6.65 -4.89 -1.48
N MET A 204 7.15 -3.92 -0.72
CA MET A 204 6.38 -2.75 -0.29
C MET A 204 5.97 -1.88 -1.48
N GLY A 205 6.83 -1.75 -2.50
CA GLY A 205 6.49 -1.07 -3.75
C GLY A 205 5.30 -1.71 -4.48
N ASN A 206 5.28 -3.05 -4.54
CA ASN A 206 4.19 -3.82 -5.14
C ASN A 206 2.90 -3.75 -4.31
N LEU A 207 3.01 -3.87 -2.98
CA LEU A 207 1.88 -3.73 -2.05
C LEU A 207 1.18 -2.39 -2.25
N ARG A 208 1.94 -1.30 -2.39
CA ARG A 208 1.41 0.03 -2.70
C ARG A 208 0.64 0.08 -4.03
N THR A 209 1.15 -0.56 -5.08
CA THR A 209 0.46 -0.60 -6.38
C THR A 209 -0.85 -1.37 -6.30
N GLN A 210 -0.89 -2.45 -5.52
CA GLN A 210 -2.12 -3.21 -5.28
C GLN A 210 -3.17 -2.37 -4.55
N LEU A 211 -2.79 -1.64 -3.49
CA LEU A 211 -3.69 -0.74 -2.75
C LEU A 211 -4.25 0.38 -3.64
N LYS A 212 -3.42 0.99 -4.50
CA LYS A 212 -3.88 1.98 -5.49
C LYS A 212 -4.90 1.40 -6.47
N GLY A 213 -4.77 0.13 -6.85
CA GLY A 213 -5.72 -0.56 -7.71
C GLY A 213 -7.05 -0.84 -7.01
N LEU A 214 -7.00 -1.25 -5.73
CA LEU A 214 -8.18 -1.48 -4.89
C LEU A 214 -8.98 -0.20 -4.67
N ASP A 215 -8.32 0.93 -4.37
CA ASP A 215 -8.99 2.23 -4.23
C ASP A 215 -9.62 2.67 -5.56
N ALA A 216 -8.96 2.43 -6.70
CA ALA A 216 -9.51 2.73 -8.02
C ALA A 216 -10.72 1.85 -8.38
N LEU A 217 -10.75 0.59 -7.96
CA LEU A 217 -11.89 -0.33 -8.16
C LEU A 217 -13.07 -0.01 -7.23
N SER A 218 -12.80 0.48 -6.02
CA SER A 218 -13.84 0.94 -5.09
C SER A 218 -14.61 2.14 -5.65
N LEU A 219 -13.96 2.99 -6.45
CA LEU A 219 -14.61 4.12 -7.14
C LEU A 219 -15.41 3.69 -8.38
N LEU A 220 -15.07 2.55 -8.99
CA LEU A 220 -15.82 1.98 -10.12
C LEU A 220 -17.04 1.16 -9.69
N SER A 221 -17.19 0.86 -8.39
CA SER A 221 -18.35 0.14 -7.84
C SER A 221 -19.39 1.08 -7.22
N ILE A 222 -19.19 2.40 -7.34
CA ILE A 222 -20.12 3.47 -6.90
C ILE A 222 -20.65 4.27 -8.12
N LEU A 223 -20.23 3.92 -9.34
CA LEU A 223 -20.81 4.39 -10.62
C LEU A 223 -21.65 3.27 -11.23
#